data_AF-A0AAV6GUC2-F1
#
_entry.id   AF-A0AAV6GUC2-F1
#
_cell.length_a   1.000
_cell.length_b   1.000
_cell.length_c   1.000
_cell.angle_alpha   90.00
_cell.angle_beta   90.00
_cell.angle_gamma   90.00
#
_symmetry.space_group_name_H-M   'P 1'
#
loop_
_entity.id
_entity.type
_entity.pdbx_description
1 polymer ?
#
loop_
_entity_poly.entity_id
_entity_poly.type
_entity_poly.pdbx_seq_one_letter_code
_entity_poly.pdbx_strand_id
1 'polypeptide(L)'
;MLNWSEATFACHLRISKHQFEYLLTKLQENGLHTDNTQGRTPVPDTKKVLIFLWYMANQNSFREISDKFDVSQSAAHGIIHQVLTIMSGI
;
A
#
# COMPACT_ATOMS: atom_id res chain seq x y z
N MET A 1 -12.11 -0.13 0.28
CA MET A 1 -11.35 0.29 -0.93
C MET A 1 -11.51 -0.72 -2.05
N LEU A 2 -11.23 -2.01 -1.84
CA LEU A 2 -11.41 -3.04 -2.88
C LEU A 2 -12.87 -3.24 -3.32
N ASN A 3 -13.81 -2.91 -2.45
CA ASN A 3 -15.26 -2.92 -2.69
C ASN A 3 -15.78 -1.70 -3.48
N TRP A 4 -14.93 -0.72 -3.82
CA TRP A 4 -15.34 0.40 -4.65
C TRP A 4 -15.66 -0.02 -6.09
N SER A 5 -16.42 0.78 -6.83
CA SER A 5 -16.58 0.60 -8.27
C SER A 5 -15.22 0.76 -8.97
N GLU A 6 -15.08 0.22 -10.18
CA GLU A 6 -13.85 0.34 -10.98
C GLU A 6 -13.46 1.81 -11.20
N ALA A 7 -14.44 2.64 -11.56
CA ALA A 7 -14.23 4.07 -11.79
C ALA A 7 -13.75 4.81 -10.53
N THR A 8 -14.36 4.54 -9.38
CA THR A 8 -13.95 5.15 -8.10
C THR A 8 -12.55 4.68 -7.69
N PHE A 9 -12.24 3.39 -7.90
CA PHE A 9 -10.94 2.82 -7.60
C PHE A 9 -9.84 3.50 -8.43
N ALA A 10 -10.01 3.57 -9.75
CA ALA A 10 -9.08 4.24 -10.65
C ALA A 10 -8.97 5.75 -10.37
N CYS A 11 -10.07 6.41 -10.04
CA CYS A 11 -10.10 7.84 -9.68
C CYS A 11 -9.36 8.15 -8.37
N HIS A 12 -9.13 7.19 -7.48
CA HIS A 12 -8.37 7.43 -6.25
C HIS A 12 -6.93 6.90 -6.29
N LEU A 13 -6.73 5.76 -6.96
CA LEU A 13 -5.44 5.04 -6.96
C LEU A 13 -4.67 5.15 -8.27
N ARG A 14 -5.25 5.80 -9.30
CA ARG A 14 -4.68 6.02 -10.64
C ARG A 14 -4.35 4.74 -11.43
N ILE A 15 -4.85 3.60 -10.97
CA ILE A 15 -4.70 2.29 -11.63
C ILE A 15 -6.01 1.50 -11.57
N SER A 16 -6.18 0.54 -12.48
CA SER A 16 -7.32 -0.40 -12.43
C SER A 16 -7.15 -1.46 -11.33
N LYS A 17 -8.23 -2.15 -10.98
CA LYS A 17 -8.16 -3.28 -10.02
C LYS A 17 -7.29 -4.42 -10.54
N HIS A 18 -7.35 -4.68 -11.85
CA HIS A 18 -6.50 -5.69 -12.49
C HIS A 18 -5.01 -5.33 -12.36
N GLN A 19 -4.64 -4.07 -12.60
CA GLN A 19 -3.27 -3.60 -12.41
C GLN A 19 -2.83 -3.67 -10.95
N PHE A 20 -3.75 -3.39 -10.00
CA PHE A 20 -3.50 -3.56 -8.58
C PHE A 20 -3.17 -5.02 -8.21
N GLU A 21 -3.98 -5.98 -8.68
CA GLU A 21 -3.75 -7.40 -8.44
C GLU A 21 -2.43 -7.88 -9.03
N TYR A 22 -2.10 -7.45 -10.25
CA TYR A 22 -0.82 -7.72 -10.89
C TYR A 22 0.35 -7.16 -10.07
N LEU A 23 0.26 -5.89 -9.63
CA LEU A 23 1.30 -5.25 -8.83
C LEU A 23 1.47 -5.95 -7.47
N LEU A 24 0.38 -6.27 -6.79
CA LEU A 24 0.41 -7.00 -5.52
C LEU A 24 1.14 -8.34 -5.68
N THR A 25 0.79 -9.11 -6.71
CA THR A 25 1.44 -10.39 -7.02
C THR A 25 2.94 -10.21 -7.24
N LYS A 26 3.33 -9.23 -8.07
CA LYS A 26 4.75 -8.95 -8.34
C LYS A 26 5.52 -8.53 -7.09
N LEU A 27 4.93 -7.70 -6.24
CA LEU A 27 5.57 -7.28 -4.99
C LEU A 27 5.74 -8.46 -4.03
N GLN A 28 4.75 -9.34 -3.93
CA GLN A 28 4.82 -10.55 -3.09
C GLN A 28 5.89 -11.53 -3.61
N GLU A 29 5.98 -11.75 -4.92
CA GLU A 29 7.05 -12.55 -5.54
C GLU A 29 8.45 -12.00 -5.22
N ASN A 30 8.58 -10.69 -5.02
CA ASN A 30 9.84 -10.00 -4.74
C ASN A 30 10.05 -9.67 -3.24
N GLY A 31 9.34 -10.36 -2.34
CA GLY A 31 9.61 -10.32 -0.90
C GLY A 31 8.77 -9.34 -0.08
N LEU A 32 7.69 -8.77 -0.65
CA LEU A 32 6.69 -8.08 0.16
C LEU A 32 5.88 -9.09 0.96
N HIS A 33 6.25 -9.30 2.23
CA HIS A 33 5.53 -10.18 3.13
C HIS A 33 5.14 -9.46 4.43
N THR A 34 4.06 -9.95 5.02
CA THR A 34 3.56 -9.47 6.31
C THR A 34 4.28 -10.24 7.42
N ASP A 35 5.28 -9.60 8.04
CA ASP A 35 6.04 -10.22 9.13
C ASP A 35 5.28 -10.16 10.45
N ASN A 36 5.12 -11.31 11.09
CA ASN A 36 4.59 -11.41 12.45
C ASN A 36 5.63 -10.88 13.45
N THR A 37 5.61 -9.58 13.69
CA THR A 37 6.36 -8.97 14.80
C THR A 37 5.58 -9.15 16.09
N GLN A 38 6.19 -9.79 17.09
CA GLN A 38 5.51 -10.10 18.35
C GLN A 38 4.95 -8.82 19.00
N GLY A 39 3.65 -8.83 19.30
CA GLY A 39 2.96 -7.77 20.05
C GLY A 39 2.19 -6.72 19.22
N ARG A 40 2.30 -6.71 17.88
CA ARG A 40 1.46 -5.86 17.01
C ARG A 40 0.87 -6.66 15.87
N THR A 41 -0.42 -6.44 15.59
CA THR A 41 -1.06 -7.00 14.40
C THR A 41 -0.34 -6.45 13.16
N PRO A 42 0.28 -7.31 12.36
CA PRO A 42 1.05 -6.83 11.22
C PRO A 42 0.12 -6.35 10.10
N VAL A 43 0.58 -5.35 9.33
CA VAL A 43 -0.20 -4.74 8.26
C VAL A 43 -0.23 -5.68 7.05
N PRO A 44 -1.40 -6.14 6.58
CA PRO A 44 -1.49 -7.05 5.43
C PRO A 44 -0.87 -6.45 4.16
N ASP A 45 -0.27 -7.28 3.31
CA ASP A 45 0.39 -6.85 2.05
C ASP A 45 -0.56 -6.02 1.17
N THR A 46 -1.81 -6.45 1.04
CA THR A 46 -2.85 -5.70 0.32
C THR A 46 -3.00 -4.27 0.84
N LYS A 47 -3.00 -4.09 2.17
CA LYS A 47 -3.11 -2.78 2.81
C LYS A 47 -1.83 -1.97 2.59
N LYS A 48 -0.66 -2.61 2.62
CA LYS A 48 0.63 -1.95 2.30
C LYS A 48 0.64 -1.37 0.89
N VAL A 49 0.22 -2.15 -0.11
CA VAL A 49 0.17 -1.70 -1.51
C VAL A 49 -0.86 -0.58 -1.69
N LEU A 50 -2.03 -0.67 -1.03
CA LEU A 50 -3.03 0.41 -1.06
C LEU A 50 -2.49 1.72 -0.44
N ILE A 51 -1.76 1.65 0.68
CA ILE A 51 -1.12 2.82 1.30
C ILE A 51 -0.13 3.47 0.32
N PHE A 52 0.74 2.66 -0.28
CA PHE A 52 1.73 3.13 -1.25
C PHE A 52 1.08 3.82 -2.45
N LEU A 53 0.11 3.17 -3.08
CA LEU A 53 -0.59 3.74 -4.24
C LEU A 53 -1.36 5.02 -3.89
N TRP A 54 -1.99 5.05 -2.71
CA TRP A 54 -2.68 6.26 -2.26
C TRP A 54 -1.71 7.43 -2.10
N TYR A 55 -0.55 7.19 -1.49
CA TYR A 55 0.50 8.20 -1.34
C TYR A 55 1.00 8.69 -2.70
N MET A 56 1.32 7.79 -3.62
CA MET A 56 1.81 8.15 -4.95
C MET A 56 0.77 8.92 -5.76
N ALA A 57 -0.51 8.56 -5.66
CA ALA A 57 -1.59 9.17 -6.43
C ALA A 57 -2.02 10.55 -5.92
N ASN A 58 -1.97 10.79 -4.60
CA ASN A 58 -2.56 11.97 -3.97
C ASN A 58 -1.53 12.86 -3.26
N GLN A 59 -0.28 12.39 -3.09
CA GLN A 59 0.82 13.12 -2.44
C GLN A 59 0.47 13.66 -1.04
N ASN A 60 -0.39 12.95 -0.31
CA ASN A 60 -0.79 13.34 1.04
C ASN A 60 0.37 13.25 2.03
N SER A 61 0.27 14.01 3.12
CA SER A 61 1.19 13.91 4.25
C SER A 61 1.07 12.55 4.96
N PHE A 62 2.14 12.14 5.67
CA PHE A 62 2.09 10.92 6.49
C PHE A 62 1.03 10.99 7.60
N ARG A 63 0.66 12.20 8.05
CA ARG A 63 -0.44 12.40 9.01
C ARG A 63 -1.78 12.00 8.40
N GLU A 64 -2.11 12.53 7.22
CA GLU A 64 -3.36 12.19 6.52
C GLU A 64 -3.42 10.69 6.17
N ILE A 65 -2.29 10.08 5.79
CA ILE A 65 -2.23 8.64 5.53
C ILE A 65 -2.44 7.83 6.80
N SER A 66 -1.77 8.23 7.89
CA SER A 66 -1.92 7.64 9.23
C SER A 66 -3.39 7.61 9.64
N ASP A 67 -4.06 8.76 9.53
CA ASP A 67 -5.48 8.89 9.89
C ASP A 67 -6.40 8.08 8.96
N LYS A 68 -6.11 8.06 7.65
CA LYS A 68 -6.93 7.36 6.67
C LYS A 68 -6.83 5.84 6.77
N PHE A 69 -5.63 5.32 7.01
CA PHE A 69 -5.36 3.89 6.99
C PHE A 69 -5.25 3.28 8.39
N ASP A 70 -5.40 4.05 9.45
CA ASP A 70 -5.28 3.58 10.84
C ASP A 70 -3.95 2.83 11.05
N VAL A 71 -2.86 3.56 10.82
CA VAL A 71 -1.48 3.12 11.04
C VAL A 71 -0.69 4.28 11.62
N SER A 72 0.38 4.05 12.39
CA SER A 72 1.23 5.16 12.83
C SER A 72 1.93 5.84 11.64
N GLN A 73 2.27 7.13 11.77
CA GLN A 73 3.05 7.84 10.75
C GLN A 73 4.38 7.14 10.43
N SER A 74 5.04 6.58 11.44
CA SER A 74 6.26 5.78 11.27
C SER A 74 6.02 4.50 10.47
N ALA A 75 4.90 3.82 10.69
CA ALA A 75 4.52 2.64 9.92
C ALA A 75 4.16 3.02 8.47
N ALA A 76 3.43 4.12 8.26
CA ALA A 76 3.12 4.63 6.93
C ALA A 76 4.41 4.92 6.12
N HIS A 77 5.37 5.65 6.70
CA HIS A 77 6.66 5.90 6.09
C HIS A 77 7.42 4.59 5.78
N GLY A 78 7.51 3.68 6.77
CA GLY A 78 8.20 2.40 6.60
C GLY A 78 7.59 1.53 5.49
N ILE A 79 6.26 1.48 5.40
CA ILE A 79 5.54 0.76 4.35
C ILE A 79 5.84 1.36 2.97
N ILE A 80 5.74 2.68 2.83
CA ILE A 80 6.00 3.37 1.55
C ILE A 80 7.43 3.13 1.10
N HIS A 81 8.40 3.27 2.02
CA HIS A 81 9.80 3.00 1.74
C HIS A 81 10.06 1.54 1.35
N GLN A 82 9.45 0.57 2.07
CA GLN A 82 9.56 -0.86 1.76
C GLN A 82 9.07 -1.16 0.34
N VAL A 83 7.85 -0.72 0.00
CA VAL A 83 7.27 -0.98 -1.32
C VAL A 83 8.09 -0.30 -2.42
N LEU A 84 8.53 0.96 -2.22
CA LEU A 84 9.38 1.67 -3.17
C LEU A 84 10.73 0.97 -3.41
N THR A 85 11.35 0.46 -2.34
CA THR A 85 12.62 -0.27 -2.42
C THR A 85 12.47 -1.52 -3.28
N ILE A 86 11.43 -2.32 -3.03
CA ILE A 86 11.13 -3.51 -3.84
C ILE A 86 10.87 -3.11 -5.29
N MET A 87 10.04 -2.07 -5.52
CA MET A 87 9.75 -1.57 -6.87
C MET A 87 10.98 -1.07 -7.63
N SER A 88 11.99 -0.54 -6.94
CA SER A 88 13.23 -0.08 -7.58
C SER A 88 14.16 -1.22 -8.02
N GLY A 89 13.93 -2.44 -7.53
CA GLY A 89 14.74 -3.62 -7.83
C GLY A 89 14.13 -4.59 -8.84
N ILE A 90 12.92 -4.32 -9.34
CA ILE A 90 12.20 -5.11 -10.35
C ILE A 90 12.21 -4.40 -11.70
#